data_AF-A0A3B0RX40-F1
#
_entry.id   AF-A0A3B0RX40-F1
#
_cell.length_a   1.000
_cell.length_b   1.000
_cell.length_c   1.000
_cell.angle_alpha   90.00
_cell.angle_beta   90.00
_cell.angle_gamma   90.00
#
_symmetry.space_group_name_H-M   'P 1'
#
loop_
_entity.id
_entity.type
_entity.pdbx_description
1 polymer ?
#
loop_
_entity_poly.entity_id
_entity_poly.type
_entity_poly.pdbx_seq_one_letter_code
_entity_poly.pdbx_strand_id
1 'polypeptide(L)'
;LAPHFATAKRMLGVVENPLDTPADEVMRTVAEHMGVSESFHPTPVGVFFGEPGVEVPDPFFGGDGPARSGCVVCGNCMVGCRYNAKNTLDKNYLYFAERNGTKVFPEHTVVDIERIGDEWHVTTEPSGSWFRRRRTVFVAKDVVFSAGALGTTRLLLELAEHGRLPHISHRLGYQTRTNSEALVVSVAASRDVDYSEGIAITSSIHPNPETHIEPVRYGKGSNALALLATILVDGGPGVARHVRFLKQAASHPITFLRSLSVWHWSERGIILLVMQTRDNSLRMFRKKGWFGTRLTTEQGHGDPNPTYIPEANEAARIAADAMGGFGGSTINEVLFDTPTTAHILGGAPIGPDAEHGVIDGYHRVFGHPGLHVIDGAAIGANLGVNPSLTITAMAERATSMWPDKGDVDTRPRLDSVEPIGTH
;
A
#
# COMPACT_ATOMS: atom_id res chain seq x y z
N LEU A 1 -19.61 3.67 -5.84
CA LEU A 1 -18.59 4.18 -4.87
C LEU A 1 -18.36 5.70 -4.93
N ALA A 2 -18.75 6.41 -6.00
CA ALA A 2 -18.49 7.85 -6.17
C ALA A 2 -18.72 8.77 -4.94
N PRO A 3 -19.86 8.72 -4.22
CA PRO A 3 -20.05 9.56 -3.04
C PRO A 3 -19.03 9.29 -1.93
N HIS A 4 -18.63 8.02 -1.75
CA HIS A 4 -17.65 7.64 -0.74
C HIS A 4 -16.23 8.05 -1.13
N PHE A 5 -15.91 8.10 -2.43
CA PHE A 5 -14.68 8.72 -2.91
C PHE A 5 -14.64 10.22 -2.61
N ALA A 6 -15.77 10.93 -2.74
CA ALA A 6 -15.83 12.34 -2.37
C ALA A 6 -15.59 12.54 -0.87
N THR A 7 -16.21 11.73 -0.02
CA THR A 7 -15.96 11.74 1.43
C THR A 7 -14.49 11.43 1.75
N ALA A 8 -13.93 10.36 1.16
CA ALA A 8 -12.54 9.97 1.37
C ALA A 8 -11.56 11.06 0.94
N LYS A 9 -11.78 11.71 -0.22
CA LYS A 9 -10.96 12.84 -0.67
C LYS A 9 -11.01 14.02 0.29
N ARG A 10 -12.20 14.37 0.78
CA ARG A 10 -12.39 15.43 1.78
C ARG A 10 -11.65 15.08 3.08
N MET A 11 -11.87 13.89 3.62
CA MET A 11 -11.29 13.45 4.89
C MET A 11 -9.76 13.33 4.84
N LEU A 12 -9.21 12.83 3.74
CA LEU A 12 -7.77 12.74 3.54
C LEU A 12 -7.13 14.09 3.16
N GLY A 13 -7.93 15.13 2.90
CA GLY A 13 -7.42 16.46 2.54
C GLY A 13 -6.71 16.47 1.20
N VAL A 14 -7.30 15.81 0.20
CA VAL A 14 -6.69 15.65 -1.12
C VAL A 14 -6.66 16.98 -1.87
N VAL A 15 -5.46 17.41 -2.25
CA VAL A 15 -5.18 18.58 -3.08
C VAL A 15 -4.25 18.19 -4.24
N GLU A 16 -4.26 18.93 -5.34
CA GLU A 16 -3.26 18.74 -6.38
C GLU A 16 -1.89 19.25 -5.89
N ASN A 17 -0.83 18.50 -6.22
CA ASN A 17 0.53 18.94 -5.94
C ASN A 17 0.86 20.21 -6.76
N PRO A 18 1.20 21.35 -6.12
CA PRO A 18 1.53 22.59 -6.82
C PRO A 18 3.02 22.70 -7.15
N LEU A 19 3.86 21.76 -6.69
CA LEU A 19 5.31 21.81 -6.86
C LEU A 19 5.71 21.32 -8.24
N ASP A 20 6.74 21.97 -8.81
CA ASP A 20 7.46 21.53 -10.00
C ASP A 20 8.92 21.32 -9.59
N THR A 21 9.36 20.06 -9.56
CA THR A 21 10.65 19.63 -8.99
C THR A 21 11.55 19.01 -10.08
N PRO A 22 12.86 18.82 -9.83
CA PRO A 22 13.74 18.16 -10.81
C PRO A 22 13.28 16.77 -11.24
N ALA A 23 12.56 16.04 -10.39
CA ALA A 23 11.99 14.75 -10.78
C ALA A 23 10.80 14.90 -11.75
N ASP A 24 10.06 16.00 -11.66
CA ASP A 24 8.95 16.30 -12.57
C ASP A 24 9.48 16.62 -13.96
N GLU A 25 10.62 17.31 -14.06
CA GLU A 25 11.36 17.48 -15.32
C GLU A 25 11.76 16.12 -15.93
N VAL A 26 12.33 15.22 -15.11
CA VAL A 26 12.66 13.85 -15.54
C VAL A 26 11.41 13.11 -16.03
N MET A 27 10.30 13.20 -15.31
CA MET A 27 9.04 12.54 -15.69
C MET A 27 8.45 13.11 -16.99
N ARG A 28 8.58 14.41 -17.26
CA ARG A 28 8.22 14.99 -18.57
C ARG A 28 9.10 14.43 -19.68
N THR A 29 10.42 14.32 -19.46
CA THR A 29 11.33 13.71 -20.43
C THR A 29 10.96 12.24 -20.71
N VAL A 30 10.63 11.48 -19.65
CA VAL A 30 10.14 10.10 -19.80
C VAL A 30 8.87 10.06 -20.63
N ALA A 31 7.88 10.90 -20.31
CA ALA A 31 6.62 10.97 -21.04
C ALA A 31 6.82 11.32 -22.53
N GLU A 32 7.68 12.29 -22.83
CA GLU A 32 8.03 12.69 -24.21
C GLU A 32 8.67 11.53 -24.99
N HIS A 33 9.64 10.84 -24.41
CA HIS A 33 10.31 9.71 -25.08
C HIS A 33 9.38 8.51 -25.28
N MET A 34 8.46 8.29 -24.34
CA MET A 34 7.44 7.24 -24.45
C MET A 34 6.24 7.66 -25.31
N GLY A 35 6.19 8.90 -25.80
CA GLY A 35 5.12 9.41 -26.66
C GLY A 35 3.77 9.64 -25.95
N VAL A 36 3.80 9.94 -24.65
CA VAL A 36 2.61 10.10 -23.77
C VAL A 36 2.63 11.40 -22.96
N SER A 37 3.21 12.47 -23.51
CA SER A 37 3.33 13.78 -22.85
C SER A 37 1.99 14.33 -22.33
N GLU A 38 0.89 14.05 -23.03
CA GLU A 38 -0.46 14.44 -22.66
C GLU A 38 -1.00 13.74 -21.40
N SER A 39 -0.37 12.61 -21.01
CA SER A 39 -0.73 11.89 -19.79
C SER A 39 -0.04 12.45 -18.54
N PHE A 40 0.98 13.31 -18.70
CA PHE A 40 1.68 13.93 -17.58
C PHE A 40 0.75 14.88 -16.82
N HIS A 41 0.62 14.67 -15.51
CA HIS A 41 -0.13 15.57 -14.64
C HIS A 41 0.40 15.53 -13.20
N PRO A 42 0.17 16.59 -12.39
CA PRO A 42 0.49 16.57 -10.97
C PRO A 42 -0.35 15.53 -10.22
N THR A 43 0.25 14.84 -9.24
CA THR A 43 -0.46 13.82 -8.46
C THR A 43 -1.32 14.46 -7.36
N PRO A 44 -2.55 13.97 -7.13
CA PRO A 44 -3.35 14.35 -5.96
C PRO A 44 -2.77 13.77 -4.66
N VAL A 45 -2.58 14.62 -3.64
CA VAL A 45 -1.87 14.27 -2.40
C VAL A 45 -2.57 14.81 -1.14
N GLY A 46 -2.37 14.14 0.00
CA GLY A 46 -2.86 14.57 1.31
C GLY A 46 -1.83 15.40 2.10
N VAL A 47 -1.46 16.56 1.57
CA VAL A 47 -0.43 17.46 2.14
C VAL A 47 -0.96 18.89 2.20
N PHE A 48 -0.73 19.56 3.32
CA PHE A 48 -0.97 21.00 3.43
C PHE A 48 0.27 21.77 2.96
N PHE A 49 0.15 22.54 1.87
CA PHE A 49 1.28 23.29 1.32
C PHE A 49 1.53 24.61 2.05
N GLY A 50 0.52 25.48 2.23
CA GLY A 50 0.57 26.65 3.11
C GLY A 50 1.81 27.56 2.96
N GLU A 51 2.05 28.43 3.94
CA GLU A 51 3.36 29.08 4.09
C GLU A 51 4.33 28.09 4.79
N PRO A 52 5.50 27.78 4.20
CA PRO A 52 6.39 26.74 4.72
C PRO A 52 6.77 26.93 6.20
N GLY A 53 6.50 25.91 7.02
CA GLY A 53 6.81 25.91 8.45
C GLY A 53 5.87 26.76 9.31
N VAL A 54 4.96 27.55 8.73
CA VAL A 54 4.00 28.35 9.47
C VAL A 54 2.78 27.50 9.80
N GLU A 55 2.44 27.47 11.09
CA GLU A 55 1.26 26.77 11.59
C GLU A 55 0.00 27.63 11.45
N VAL A 56 -1.09 27.02 10.98
CA VAL A 56 -2.41 27.61 10.85
C VAL A 56 -3.46 26.74 11.55
N PRO A 57 -4.59 27.32 12.00
CA PRO A 57 -5.76 26.55 12.40
C PRO A 57 -6.19 25.58 11.29
N ASP A 58 -6.92 24.52 11.66
CA ASP A 58 -7.24 23.41 10.77
C ASP A 58 -7.71 23.85 9.35
N PRO A 59 -6.90 23.58 8.31
CA PRO A 59 -7.21 24.01 6.96
C PRO A 59 -8.13 23.02 6.21
N PHE A 60 -8.45 21.85 6.77
CA PHE A 60 -9.17 20.79 6.06
C PHE A 60 -10.64 20.66 6.46
N PHE A 61 -10.99 20.95 7.73
CA PHE A 61 -12.32 20.69 8.27
C PHE A 61 -12.99 21.94 8.86
N GLY A 62 -12.68 23.12 8.30
CA GLY A 62 -13.33 24.37 8.69
C GLY A 62 -13.02 24.79 10.14
N GLY A 63 -11.87 24.36 10.68
CA GLY A 63 -11.43 24.69 12.04
C GLY A 63 -11.73 23.61 13.08
N ASP A 64 -12.45 22.55 12.73
CA ASP A 64 -12.83 21.49 13.68
C ASP A 64 -11.72 20.45 13.93
N GLY A 65 -10.79 20.30 12.98
CA GLY A 65 -9.64 19.41 13.08
C GLY A 65 -8.46 20.01 13.86
N PRO A 66 -7.32 19.31 13.91
CA PRO A 66 -6.09 19.84 14.49
C PRO A 66 -5.41 20.84 13.55
N ALA A 67 -4.58 21.74 14.10
CA ALA A 67 -3.73 22.66 13.34
C ALA A 67 -2.77 21.93 12.37
N ARG A 68 -2.33 22.63 11.33
CA ARG A 68 -1.35 22.14 10.34
C ARG A 68 -0.28 23.18 10.08
N SER A 69 0.92 22.73 9.74
CA SER A 69 2.01 23.61 9.31
C SER A 69 2.31 23.40 7.83
N GLY A 70 2.58 24.49 7.11
CA GLY A 70 2.87 24.43 5.68
C GLY A 70 4.08 23.55 5.36
N CYS A 71 3.98 22.78 4.29
CA CYS A 71 5.02 21.83 3.87
C CYS A 71 6.34 22.54 3.58
N VAL A 72 7.41 22.11 4.24
CA VAL A 72 8.78 22.57 4.00
C VAL A 72 9.51 21.80 2.90
N VAL A 73 8.79 20.96 2.15
CA VAL A 73 9.30 20.31 0.92
C VAL A 73 10.55 19.44 1.16
N CYS A 74 10.61 18.78 2.32
CA CYS A 74 11.81 18.06 2.78
C CYS A 74 11.98 16.63 2.24
N GLY A 75 11.08 16.13 1.38
CA GLY A 75 11.12 14.78 0.80
C GLY A 75 10.86 13.62 1.79
N ASN A 76 10.67 13.88 3.09
CA ASN A 76 10.60 12.84 4.12
C ASN A 76 9.22 12.16 4.27
N CYS A 77 8.30 12.31 3.32
CA CYS A 77 6.92 11.85 3.47
C CYS A 77 6.80 10.33 3.68
N MET A 78 7.75 9.55 3.15
CA MET A 78 7.82 8.09 3.28
C MET A 78 8.39 7.61 4.63
N VAL A 79 9.19 8.45 5.31
CA VAL A 79 9.82 8.13 6.60
C VAL A 79 9.13 8.84 7.79
N GLY A 80 7.98 9.46 7.52
CA GLY A 80 7.20 10.23 8.50
C GLY A 80 7.43 11.74 8.37
N CYS A 81 6.32 12.49 8.25
CA CYS A 81 6.37 13.95 8.22
C CYS A 81 6.57 14.50 9.63
N ARG A 82 7.70 15.19 9.84
CA ARG A 82 8.06 15.81 11.14
C ARG A 82 7.58 17.27 11.28
N TYR A 83 7.01 17.83 10.23
CA TYR A 83 6.70 19.26 10.11
C TYR A 83 5.18 19.52 10.12
N ASN A 84 4.39 18.59 10.64
CA ASN A 84 2.94 18.73 10.74
C ASN A 84 2.16 19.03 9.41
N ALA A 85 2.78 18.81 8.24
CA ALA A 85 2.19 19.13 6.94
C ALA A 85 1.36 18.01 6.31
N LYS A 86 1.80 16.75 6.47
CA LYS A 86 1.07 15.58 5.92
C LYS A 86 -0.19 15.32 6.74
N ASN A 87 -1.33 15.17 6.07
CA ASN A 87 -2.64 14.95 6.67
C ASN A 87 -2.84 13.45 7.00
N THR A 88 -2.06 12.96 7.95
CA THR A 88 -2.06 11.56 8.41
C THR A 88 -3.32 11.20 9.20
N LEU A 89 -3.59 9.89 9.37
CA LEU A 89 -4.84 9.39 9.93
C LEU A 89 -5.11 9.82 11.39
N ASP A 90 -4.05 9.98 12.17
CA ASP A 90 -4.03 10.56 13.53
C ASP A 90 -4.52 12.01 13.57
N LYS A 91 -4.59 12.68 12.43
CA LYS A 91 -5.00 14.08 12.32
C LYS A 91 -6.32 14.29 11.58
N ASN A 92 -6.93 13.21 11.09
CA ASN A 92 -8.26 13.24 10.47
C ASN A 92 -9.20 12.21 11.13
N TYR A 93 -9.38 11.02 10.56
CA TYR A 93 -10.30 9.98 11.02
C TYR A 93 -10.10 9.61 12.49
N LEU A 94 -8.86 9.35 12.93
CA LEU A 94 -8.61 8.97 14.33
C LEU A 94 -8.83 10.15 15.27
N TYR A 95 -8.43 11.36 14.88
CA TYR A 95 -8.67 12.58 15.66
C TYR A 95 -10.16 12.76 15.97
N PHE A 96 -11.03 12.66 14.95
CA PHE A 96 -12.47 12.78 15.15
C PHE A 96 -13.07 11.58 15.88
N ALA A 97 -12.55 10.37 15.65
CA ALA A 97 -12.98 9.19 16.38
C ALA A 97 -12.72 9.34 17.89
N GLU A 98 -11.52 9.77 18.29
CA GLU A 98 -11.16 10.00 19.69
C GLU A 98 -11.97 11.14 20.31
N ARG A 99 -12.18 12.24 19.58
CA ARG A 99 -13.06 13.35 20.01
C ARG A 99 -14.50 12.87 20.27
N ASN A 100 -14.95 11.83 19.57
CA ASN A 100 -16.27 11.19 19.73
C ASN A 100 -16.26 10.01 20.73
N GLY A 101 -15.17 9.82 21.49
CA GLY A 101 -15.10 8.87 22.60
C GLY A 101 -14.48 7.52 22.27
N THR A 102 -13.97 7.31 21.05
CA THR A 102 -13.15 6.13 20.72
C THR A 102 -11.87 6.15 21.57
N LYS A 103 -11.46 4.97 22.05
CA LYS A 103 -10.21 4.82 22.81
C LYS A 103 -9.20 4.05 21.96
N VAL A 104 -8.01 4.62 21.78
CA VAL A 104 -6.89 3.95 21.11
C VAL A 104 -5.98 3.35 22.17
N PHE A 105 -5.71 2.05 22.04
CA PHE A 105 -4.76 1.32 22.89
C PHE A 105 -3.51 0.99 22.07
N PRO A 106 -2.51 1.89 22.00
CA PRO A 106 -1.29 1.64 21.24
C PRO A 106 -0.50 0.48 21.85
N GLU A 107 0.41 -0.10 21.07
CA GLU A 107 1.29 -1.20 21.50
C GLU A 107 0.55 -2.48 21.97
N HIS A 108 -0.68 -2.70 21.49
CA HIS A 108 -1.45 -3.92 21.71
C HIS A 108 -1.57 -4.72 20.40
N THR A 109 -0.81 -5.81 20.27
CA THR A 109 -0.91 -6.72 19.14
C THR A 109 -1.95 -7.79 19.44
N VAL A 110 -3.00 -7.88 18.63
CA VAL A 110 -3.99 -8.97 18.70
C VAL A 110 -3.33 -10.27 18.27
N VAL A 111 -3.48 -11.32 19.07
CA VAL A 111 -2.85 -12.64 18.85
C VAL A 111 -3.85 -13.80 18.81
N ASP A 112 -5.05 -13.62 19.38
CA ASP A 112 -6.13 -14.62 19.34
C ASP A 112 -7.48 -13.93 19.46
N ILE A 113 -8.50 -14.50 18.81
CA ILE A 113 -9.89 -14.05 18.86
C ILE A 113 -10.75 -15.30 18.93
N GLU A 114 -11.56 -15.43 19.97
CA GLU A 114 -12.48 -16.55 20.15
C GLU A 114 -13.88 -16.06 20.47
N ARG A 115 -14.89 -16.81 20.04
CA ARG A 115 -16.27 -16.56 20.40
C ARG A 115 -16.64 -17.33 21.66
N ILE A 116 -17.13 -16.63 22.68
CA ILE A 116 -17.63 -17.23 23.92
C ILE A 116 -19.07 -16.75 24.11
N GLY A 117 -20.03 -17.66 23.92
CA GLY A 117 -21.45 -17.28 23.86
C GLY A 117 -21.72 -16.32 22.69
N ASP A 118 -22.27 -15.15 23.01
CA ASP A 118 -22.60 -14.11 22.04
C ASP A 118 -21.55 -13.00 21.93
N GLU A 119 -20.39 -13.17 22.58
CA GLU A 119 -19.33 -12.16 22.63
C GLU A 119 -18.03 -12.68 22.02
N TRP A 120 -17.23 -11.75 21.49
CA TRP A 120 -15.88 -11.98 21.00
C TRP A 120 -14.86 -11.57 22.06
N HIS A 121 -13.99 -12.50 22.40
CA HIS A 121 -12.86 -12.30 23.29
C HIS A 121 -11.60 -12.08 22.45
N VAL A 122 -11.07 -10.86 22.47
CA VAL A 122 -9.90 -10.42 21.70
C VAL A 122 -8.69 -10.39 22.62
N THR A 123 -7.80 -11.37 22.47
CA THR A 123 -6.57 -11.48 23.25
C THR A 123 -5.45 -10.68 22.60
N THR A 124 -4.79 -9.85 23.38
CA THR A 124 -3.67 -8.99 22.96
C THR A 124 -2.42 -9.25 23.78
N GLU A 125 -1.26 -8.98 23.18
CA GLU A 125 0.06 -8.97 23.82
C GLU A 125 0.78 -7.64 23.52
N PRO A 126 1.68 -7.16 24.40
CA PRO A 126 2.48 -5.97 24.13
C PRO A 126 3.30 -6.11 22.85
N SER A 127 3.20 -5.12 21.96
CA SER A 127 3.94 -5.11 20.70
C SER A 127 5.45 -5.16 20.94
N GLY A 128 6.15 -6.00 20.18
CA GLY A 128 7.62 -6.12 20.26
C GLY A 128 8.16 -6.77 21.54
N SER A 129 7.32 -7.29 22.43
CA SER A 129 7.79 -7.98 23.64
C SER A 129 8.28 -9.41 23.34
N TRP A 130 9.57 -9.65 23.55
CA TRP A 130 10.18 -10.98 23.43
C TRP A 130 10.06 -11.79 24.73
N PHE A 131 9.92 -11.13 25.88
CA PHE A 131 9.90 -11.74 27.21
C PHE A 131 8.74 -11.21 28.07
N ARG A 132 8.04 -12.11 28.80
CA ARG A 132 6.89 -11.79 29.67
C ARG A 132 5.72 -11.11 28.93
N ARG A 133 5.00 -11.91 28.14
CA ARG A 133 3.78 -11.53 27.42
C ARG A 133 2.60 -11.44 28.40
N ARG A 134 2.42 -10.30 29.06
CA ARG A 134 1.19 -10.05 29.82
C ARG A 134 0.05 -9.93 28.82
N ARG A 135 -0.87 -10.90 28.83
CA ARG A 135 -2.05 -10.88 27.97
C ARG A 135 -3.14 -10.00 28.55
N THR A 136 -3.81 -9.26 27.67
CA THR A 136 -5.03 -8.49 27.98
C THR A 136 -6.13 -8.99 27.07
N VAL A 137 -7.32 -9.22 27.62
CA VAL A 137 -8.51 -9.65 26.86
C VAL A 137 -9.50 -8.49 26.83
N PHE A 138 -9.89 -8.09 25.62
CA PHE A 138 -11.02 -7.20 25.39
C PHE A 138 -12.24 -8.03 25.02
N VAL A 139 -13.40 -7.67 25.54
CA VAL A 139 -14.67 -8.32 25.21
C VAL A 139 -15.49 -7.36 24.36
N ALA A 140 -15.98 -7.82 23.22
CA ALA A 140 -16.71 -7.01 22.25
C ALA A 140 -17.86 -7.80 21.61
N LYS A 141 -18.92 -7.10 21.21
CA LYS A 141 -20.00 -7.68 20.40
C LYS A 141 -19.62 -7.80 18.93
N ASP A 142 -18.88 -6.81 18.45
CA ASP A 142 -18.41 -6.70 17.07
C ASP A 142 -16.90 -6.48 17.05
N VAL A 143 -16.22 -7.11 16.09
CA VAL A 143 -14.78 -7.01 15.87
C VAL A 143 -14.54 -6.69 14.39
N VAL A 144 -13.86 -5.57 14.14
CA VAL A 144 -13.47 -5.14 12.81
C VAL A 144 -11.97 -5.39 12.63
N PHE A 145 -11.63 -6.25 11.67
CA PHE A 145 -10.25 -6.45 11.23
C PHE A 145 -9.85 -5.30 10.30
N SER A 146 -8.86 -4.53 10.73
CA SER A 146 -8.24 -3.43 9.97
C SER A 146 -6.71 -3.43 10.11
N ALA A 147 -6.10 -4.62 10.15
CA ALA A 147 -4.66 -4.81 10.33
C ALA A 147 -3.86 -4.73 9.02
N GLY A 148 -4.47 -4.23 7.94
CA GLY A 148 -3.92 -4.22 6.58
C GLY A 148 -4.00 -5.60 5.92
N ALA A 149 -3.85 -5.64 4.60
CA ALA A 149 -4.05 -6.88 3.81
C ALA A 149 -3.25 -8.07 4.38
N LEU A 150 -1.97 -7.86 4.69
CA LEU A 150 -1.12 -8.89 5.28
C LEU A 150 -1.50 -9.27 6.70
N GLY A 151 -1.70 -8.28 7.58
CA GLY A 151 -1.96 -8.52 9.00
C GLY A 151 -3.30 -9.19 9.22
N THR A 152 -4.35 -8.71 8.55
CA THR A 152 -5.70 -9.26 8.61
C THR A 152 -5.73 -10.67 8.05
N THR A 153 -5.21 -10.89 6.85
CA THR A 153 -5.19 -12.24 6.24
C THR A 153 -4.38 -13.22 7.07
N ARG A 154 -3.23 -12.81 7.60
CA ARG A 154 -2.41 -13.65 8.48
C ARG A 154 -3.19 -14.06 9.74
N LEU A 155 -3.81 -13.10 10.42
CA LEU A 155 -4.53 -13.36 11.67
C LEU A 155 -5.74 -14.27 11.41
N LEU A 156 -6.53 -14.01 10.36
CA LEU A 156 -7.66 -14.87 10.00
C LEU A 156 -7.21 -16.31 9.69
N LEU A 157 -6.11 -16.50 8.96
CA LEU A 157 -5.56 -17.82 8.67
C LEU A 157 -5.12 -18.54 9.95
N GLU A 158 -4.50 -17.80 10.88
CA GLU A 158 -4.08 -18.33 12.18
C GLU A 158 -5.25 -18.74 13.06
N LEU A 159 -6.30 -17.92 13.11
CA LEU A 159 -7.54 -18.21 13.84
C LEU A 159 -8.26 -19.43 13.25
N ALA A 160 -8.29 -19.55 11.91
CA ALA A 160 -8.85 -20.71 11.22
C ALA A 160 -8.09 -22.01 11.57
N GLU A 161 -6.75 -21.98 11.52
CA GLU A 161 -5.90 -23.12 11.89
C GLU A 161 -6.07 -23.56 13.35
N HIS A 162 -6.34 -22.62 14.25
CA HIS A 162 -6.62 -22.89 15.66
C HIS A 162 -8.10 -23.28 15.93
N GLY A 163 -8.93 -23.41 14.89
CA GLY A 163 -10.34 -23.78 15.01
C GLY A 163 -11.23 -22.69 15.62
N ARG A 164 -10.75 -21.43 15.69
CA ARG A 164 -11.54 -20.31 16.20
C ARG A 164 -12.62 -19.85 15.22
N LEU A 165 -12.41 -20.11 13.93
CA LEU A 165 -13.31 -19.74 12.84
C LEU A 165 -13.75 -20.98 12.03
N PRO A 166 -14.57 -21.87 12.61
CA PRO A 166 -14.88 -23.18 12.03
C PRO A 166 -15.66 -23.13 10.71
N HIS A 167 -16.31 -21.99 10.41
CA HIS A 167 -17.12 -21.81 9.20
C HIS A 167 -16.47 -20.85 8.20
N ILE A 168 -15.16 -20.57 8.34
CA ILE A 168 -14.52 -19.54 7.52
C ILE A 168 -14.46 -20.02 6.08
N SER A 169 -14.74 -19.12 5.14
CA SER A 169 -14.72 -19.45 3.72
C SER A 169 -13.37 -20.02 3.30
N HIS A 170 -13.42 -21.04 2.45
CA HIS A 170 -12.24 -21.61 1.79
C HIS A 170 -11.54 -20.61 0.85
N ARG A 171 -12.19 -19.48 0.54
CA ARG A 171 -11.64 -18.36 -0.24
C ARG A 171 -10.67 -17.48 0.56
N LEU A 172 -10.48 -17.73 1.85
CA LEU A 172 -9.48 -17.01 2.65
C LEU A 172 -8.08 -17.15 2.06
N GLY A 173 -7.41 -16.01 1.89
CA GLY A 173 -6.10 -15.90 1.25
C GLY A 173 -6.14 -15.76 -0.27
N TYR A 174 -7.25 -16.06 -0.94
CA TYR A 174 -7.38 -15.89 -2.39
C TYR A 174 -7.52 -14.42 -2.80
N GLN A 175 -7.32 -14.16 -4.10
CA GLN A 175 -7.35 -12.83 -4.70
C GLN A 175 -6.43 -11.84 -3.98
N THR A 176 -5.30 -12.33 -3.47
CA THR A 176 -4.22 -11.45 -3.02
C THR A 176 -3.62 -10.79 -4.26
N ARG A 177 -3.38 -9.49 -4.19
CA ARG A 177 -2.92 -8.65 -5.30
C ARG A 177 -1.65 -7.92 -4.88
N THR A 178 -0.77 -7.68 -5.83
CA THR A 178 0.48 -6.91 -5.64
C THR A 178 0.41 -5.56 -6.35
N ASN A 179 -0.82 -5.14 -6.71
CA ASN A 179 -1.12 -4.00 -7.57
C ASN A 179 -0.36 -4.04 -8.92
N SER A 180 0.06 -5.24 -9.34
CA SER A 180 0.96 -5.52 -10.47
C SER A 180 2.17 -4.59 -10.52
N GLU A 181 2.91 -4.49 -9.41
CA GLU A 181 3.97 -3.50 -9.28
C GLU A 181 5.36 -3.91 -9.74
N ALA A 182 6.13 -2.91 -10.17
CA ALA A 182 7.58 -2.95 -10.22
C ALA A 182 8.15 -1.68 -9.58
N LEU A 183 9.27 -1.84 -8.88
CA LEU A 183 10.05 -0.73 -8.32
C LEU A 183 11.40 -0.69 -9.03
N VAL A 184 11.60 0.32 -9.87
CA VAL A 184 12.86 0.57 -10.56
C VAL A 184 13.44 1.89 -10.13
N VAL A 185 14.75 2.07 -10.26
CA VAL A 185 15.46 3.25 -9.78
C VAL A 185 16.23 3.89 -10.92
N SER A 186 16.34 5.20 -10.93
CA SER A 186 17.28 5.96 -11.76
C SER A 186 18.14 6.82 -10.85
N VAL A 187 19.47 6.70 -10.98
CA VAL A 187 20.43 7.34 -10.09
C VAL A 187 21.43 8.17 -10.89
N ALA A 188 21.45 9.48 -10.65
CA ALA A 188 22.40 10.40 -11.27
C ALA A 188 23.86 10.05 -10.89
N ALA A 189 24.81 10.29 -11.80
CA ALA A 189 26.23 10.13 -11.49
C ALA A 189 26.80 11.29 -10.67
N SER A 190 26.31 12.53 -10.90
CA SER A 190 26.70 13.73 -10.16
C SER A 190 25.71 14.06 -9.04
N ARG A 191 25.98 15.15 -8.33
CA ARG A 191 25.13 15.72 -7.26
C ARG A 191 24.74 17.17 -7.56
N ASP A 192 24.87 17.58 -8.82
CA ASP A 192 24.64 18.97 -9.23
C ASP A 192 23.15 19.31 -9.14
N VAL A 193 22.30 18.31 -9.36
CA VAL A 193 20.86 18.36 -9.18
C VAL A 193 20.48 17.55 -7.95
N ASP A 194 19.61 18.11 -7.12
CA ASP A 194 19.12 17.49 -5.90
C ASP A 194 17.72 16.90 -6.13
N TYR A 195 17.67 15.61 -6.43
CA TYR A 195 16.42 14.90 -6.71
C TYR A 195 15.61 14.58 -5.44
N SER A 196 16.11 14.93 -4.25
CA SER A 196 15.35 14.79 -2.99
C SER A 196 14.38 15.95 -2.73
N GLU A 197 14.49 17.04 -3.50
CA GLU A 197 13.61 18.21 -3.39
C GLU A 197 12.18 17.84 -3.79
N GLY A 198 11.22 18.12 -2.91
CA GLY A 198 9.80 17.86 -3.16
C GLY A 198 9.09 17.20 -1.98
N ILE A 199 7.86 16.76 -2.24
CA ILE A 199 7.18 15.72 -1.43
C ILE A 199 7.53 14.33 -1.97
N ALA A 200 7.03 13.22 -1.42
CA ALA A 200 7.47 11.89 -1.92
C ALA A 200 7.07 11.61 -3.38
N ILE A 201 5.84 11.96 -3.79
CA ILE A 201 5.30 11.76 -5.14
C ILE A 201 4.73 13.09 -5.62
N THR A 202 5.09 13.53 -6.83
CA THR A 202 4.71 14.85 -7.38
C THR A 202 3.91 14.78 -8.67
N SER A 203 4.18 13.81 -9.54
CA SER A 203 3.58 13.71 -10.86
C SER A 203 3.24 12.27 -11.25
N SER A 204 2.42 12.13 -12.28
CA SER A 204 1.93 10.85 -12.80
C SER A 204 2.03 10.86 -14.32
N ILE A 205 2.37 9.71 -14.92
CA ILE A 205 2.28 9.47 -16.38
C ILE A 205 1.64 8.10 -16.65
N HIS A 206 1.00 7.95 -17.81
CA HIS A 206 0.34 6.70 -18.23
C HIS A 206 0.86 6.25 -19.59
N PRO A 207 1.88 5.38 -19.66
CA PRO A 207 2.41 4.85 -20.92
C PRO A 207 1.35 4.13 -21.78
N ASN A 208 0.34 3.55 -21.12
CA ASN A 208 -0.79 2.90 -21.75
C ASN A 208 -1.97 2.87 -20.75
N PRO A 209 -3.19 2.47 -21.17
CA PRO A 209 -4.37 2.48 -20.30
C PRO A 209 -4.25 1.60 -19.04
N GLU A 210 -3.33 0.64 -19.02
CA GLU A 210 -3.16 -0.31 -17.92
C GLU A 210 -1.99 0.02 -17.01
N THR A 211 -1.11 0.96 -17.38
CA THR A 211 0.16 1.22 -16.68
C THR A 211 0.23 2.65 -16.19
N HIS A 212 0.64 2.82 -14.94
CA HIS A 212 0.80 4.12 -14.29
C HIS A 212 2.20 4.18 -13.66
N ILE A 213 2.91 5.29 -13.90
CA ILE A 213 4.25 5.52 -13.37
C ILE A 213 4.27 6.82 -12.58
N GLU A 214 4.83 6.75 -11.37
CA GLU A 214 5.03 7.89 -10.47
C GLU A 214 6.47 7.93 -9.97
N PRO A 215 7.10 9.12 -9.87
CA PRO A 215 8.37 9.27 -9.19
C PRO A 215 8.14 9.23 -7.67
N VAL A 216 8.94 8.43 -6.98
CA VAL A 216 9.00 8.34 -5.53
C VAL A 216 10.41 8.73 -5.10
N ARG A 217 10.51 9.68 -4.17
CA ARG A 217 11.79 10.11 -3.59
C ARG A 217 11.76 10.11 -2.07
N TYR A 218 12.96 10.17 -1.51
CA TYR A 218 13.21 10.20 -0.09
C TYR A 218 14.02 11.45 0.26
N GLY A 219 13.71 12.06 1.40
CA GLY A 219 14.40 13.26 1.87
C GLY A 219 15.87 13.01 2.19
N LYS A 220 16.67 14.08 2.12
CA LYS A 220 18.13 14.08 2.38
C LYS A 220 18.52 13.21 3.57
N GLY A 221 19.51 12.34 3.36
CA GLY A 221 20.04 11.43 4.37
C GLY A 221 19.30 10.09 4.49
N SER A 222 18.18 9.91 3.78
CA SER A 222 17.39 8.66 3.79
C SER A 222 17.97 7.61 2.83
N ASN A 223 19.23 7.24 3.05
CA ASN A 223 20.04 6.48 2.10
C ASN A 223 19.90 4.95 2.21
N ALA A 224 19.28 4.43 3.27
CA ALA A 224 19.24 2.99 3.54
C ALA A 224 18.53 2.17 2.45
N LEU A 225 17.59 2.78 1.72
CA LEU A 225 16.87 2.10 0.63
C LEU A 225 17.73 1.78 -0.58
N ALA A 226 18.88 2.45 -0.74
CA ALA A 226 19.87 2.09 -1.73
C ALA A 226 20.31 0.62 -1.61
N LEU A 227 20.29 0.05 -0.38
CA LEU A 227 20.65 -1.35 -0.12
C LEU A 227 19.65 -2.36 -0.71
N LEU A 228 18.48 -1.91 -1.16
CA LEU A 228 17.47 -2.77 -1.80
C LEU A 228 17.56 -2.75 -3.32
N ALA A 229 18.44 -1.92 -3.90
CA ALA A 229 18.61 -1.75 -5.34
C ALA A 229 19.98 -2.27 -5.82
N THR A 230 20.03 -2.64 -7.09
CA THR A 230 21.25 -2.98 -7.83
C THR A 230 21.12 -2.47 -9.26
N ILE A 231 22.13 -2.67 -10.11
CA ILE A 231 22.08 -2.30 -11.54
C ILE A 231 20.81 -2.83 -12.22
N LEU A 232 20.31 -2.10 -13.21
CA LEU A 232 19.12 -2.49 -13.96
C LEU A 232 19.36 -3.82 -14.68
N VAL A 233 18.45 -4.78 -14.48
CA VAL A 233 18.52 -6.08 -15.17
C VAL A 233 17.16 -6.42 -15.74
N ASP A 234 17.13 -6.62 -17.05
CA ASP A 234 15.93 -7.05 -17.77
C ASP A 234 15.57 -8.49 -17.43
N GLY A 235 14.27 -8.72 -17.29
CA GLY A 235 13.68 -10.05 -17.29
C GLY A 235 13.50 -10.62 -18.69
N GLY A 236 12.75 -11.71 -18.78
CA GLY A 236 12.36 -12.34 -20.04
C GLY A 236 12.79 -13.81 -20.15
N PRO A 237 12.28 -14.52 -21.17
CA PRO A 237 12.42 -15.97 -21.27
C PRO A 237 13.87 -16.44 -21.49
N GLY A 238 14.12 -17.72 -21.22
CA GLY A 238 15.30 -18.47 -21.64
C GLY A 238 16.53 -18.40 -20.72
N VAL A 239 16.72 -17.33 -19.95
CA VAL A 239 17.88 -17.19 -19.04
C VAL A 239 17.41 -16.60 -17.72
N ALA A 240 17.71 -17.30 -16.62
CA ALA A 240 17.36 -16.86 -15.28
C ALA A 240 17.94 -15.47 -14.97
N ARG A 241 17.17 -14.63 -14.27
CA ARG A 241 17.51 -13.21 -14.08
C ARG A 241 18.81 -12.99 -13.30
N HIS A 242 19.15 -13.87 -12.35
CA HIS A 242 20.43 -13.82 -11.64
C HIS A 242 21.64 -14.08 -12.56
N VAL A 243 21.49 -14.87 -13.63
CA VAL A 243 22.56 -15.06 -14.63
C VAL A 243 22.71 -13.82 -15.50
N ARG A 244 21.59 -13.20 -15.89
CA ARG A 244 21.60 -11.92 -16.62
C ARG A 244 22.26 -10.82 -15.79
N PHE A 245 22.02 -10.81 -14.48
CA PHE A 245 22.68 -9.92 -13.53
C PHE A 245 24.19 -10.11 -13.50
N LEU A 246 24.68 -11.35 -13.35
CA LEU A 246 26.13 -11.61 -13.35
C LEU A 246 26.78 -11.13 -14.65
N LYS A 247 26.12 -11.37 -15.79
CA LYS A 247 26.57 -10.85 -17.09
C LYS A 247 26.59 -9.32 -17.11
N GLN A 248 25.53 -8.66 -16.64
CA GLN A 248 25.46 -7.20 -16.61
C GLN A 248 26.50 -6.59 -15.68
N ALA A 249 26.71 -7.16 -14.50
CA ALA A 249 27.72 -6.71 -13.55
C ALA A 249 29.14 -6.87 -14.14
N ALA A 250 29.40 -7.96 -14.86
CA ALA A 250 30.68 -8.18 -15.54
C ALA A 250 30.89 -7.25 -16.74
N SER A 251 29.83 -6.94 -17.51
CA SER A 251 29.90 -6.04 -18.67
C SER A 251 30.00 -4.56 -18.26
N HIS A 252 29.44 -4.18 -17.11
CA HIS A 252 29.40 -2.80 -16.62
C HIS A 252 29.93 -2.68 -15.19
N PRO A 253 31.22 -3.05 -14.94
CA PRO A 253 31.76 -3.16 -13.59
C PRO A 253 31.76 -1.83 -12.83
N ILE A 254 31.98 -0.70 -13.53
CA ILE A 254 31.94 0.64 -12.91
C ILE A 254 30.53 0.99 -12.44
N THR A 255 29.51 0.74 -13.28
CA THR A 255 28.10 0.96 -12.92
C THR A 255 27.68 0.07 -11.76
N PHE A 256 28.11 -1.20 -11.77
CA PHE A 256 27.86 -2.12 -10.66
C PHE A 256 28.51 -1.66 -9.36
N LEU A 257 29.78 -1.27 -9.37
CA LEU A 257 30.43 -0.73 -8.17
C LEU A 257 29.76 0.56 -7.68
N ARG A 258 29.29 1.42 -8.59
CA ARG A 258 28.51 2.61 -8.24
C ARG A 258 27.16 2.28 -7.61
N SER A 259 26.48 1.22 -8.07
CA SER A 259 25.19 0.81 -7.51
C SER A 259 25.28 0.29 -6.09
N LEU A 260 26.46 -0.15 -5.64
CA LEU A 260 26.71 -0.56 -4.25
C LEU A 260 26.87 0.63 -3.29
N SER A 261 27.02 1.85 -3.80
CA SER A 261 27.19 3.04 -2.97
C SER A 261 25.85 3.57 -2.50
N VAL A 262 25.70 3.67 -1.18
CA VAL A 262 24.56 4.32 -0.52
C VAL A 262 24.79 5.82 -0.30
N TRP A 263 25.97 6.34 -0.64
CA TRP A 263 26.38 7.69 -0.30
C TRP A 263 25.61 8.75 -1.11
N HIS A 264 24.87 9.62 -0.42
CA HIS A 264 23.95 10.61 -1.00
C HIS A 264 23.00 10.03 -2.07
N TRP A 265 22.55 8.80 -1.86
CA TRP A 265 21.65 8.13 -2.78
C TRP A 265 20.28 8.84 -2.84
N SER A 266 19.76 9.31 -1.70
CA SER A 266 18.48 10.04 -1.64
C SER A 266 18.47 11.31 -2.50
N GLU A 267 19.60 12.02 -2.56
CA GLU A 267 19.76 13.26 -3.33
C GLU A 267 19.98 13.03 -4.82
N ARG A 268 20.33 11.80 -5.21
CA ARG A 268 20.71 11.43 -6.58
C ARG A 268 19.69 10.53 -7.27
N GLY A 269 18.79 9.92 -6.51
CA GLY A 269 17.95 8.83 -6.94
C GLY A 269 16.49 9.18 -7.01
N ILE A 270 15.82 8.71 -8.06
CA ILE A 270 14.36 8.65 -8.17
C ILE A 270 13.99 7.17 -8.27
N ILE A 271 13.03 6.73 -7.46
CA ILE A 271 12.37 5.44 -7.66
C ILE A 271 11.18 5.68 -8.58
N LEU A 272 11.01 4.89 -9.62
CA LEU A 272 9.78 4.87 -10.40
C LEU A 272 8.90 3.74 -9.85
N LEU A 273 7.80 4.11 -9.23
CA LEU A 273 6.73 3.19 -8.85
C LEU A 273 5.88 2.95 -10.09
N VAL A 274 5.88 1.72 -10.58
CA VAL A 274 5.08 1.30 -11.73
C VAL A 274 4.00 0.36 -11.25
N MET A 275 2.75 0.65 -11.59
CA MET A 275 1.56 -0.10 -11.19
C MET A 275 0.77 -0.50 -12.44
N GLN A 276 0.12 -1.67 -12.43
CA GLN A 276 -0.76 -2.08 -13.54
C GLN A 276 -2.12 -2.64 -13.10
N THR A 277 -3.15 -2.44 -13.92
CA THR A 277 -4.51 -2.95 -13.71
C THR A 277 -4.71 -4.41 -14.17
N ARG A 278 -3.64 -5.14 -14.49
CA ARG A 278 -3.70 -6.51 -15.01
C ARG A 278 -4.39 -7.46 -14.03
N ASP A 279 -5.10 -8.46 -14.54
CA ASP A 279 -5.72 -9.49 -13.70
C ASP A 279 -4.71 -10.61 -13.36
N ASN A 280 -3.76 -10.31 -12.46
CA ASN A 280 -2.88 -11.30 -11.85
C ASN A 280 -3.12 -11.38 -10.34
N SER A 281 -3.03 -12.57 -9.77
CA SER A 281 -3.29 -12.75 -8.35
C SER A 281 -2.41 -13.82 -7.72
N LEU A 282 -2.38 -13.78 -6.40
CA LEU A 282 -1.74 -14.75 -5.53
C LEU A 282 -2.78 -15.35 -4.59
N ARG A 283 -2.43 -16.52 -4.05
CA ARG A 283 -3.06 -17.07 -2.85
C ARG A 283 -2.07 -16.97 -1.69
N MET A 284 -2.46 -16.26 -0.64
CA MET A 284 -1.74 -16.25 0.63
C MET A 284 -2.17 -17.43 1.48
N PHE A 285 -1.21 -18.13 2.08
CA PHE A 285 -1.48 -19.22 2.99
C PHE A 285 -0.37 -19.40 4.00
N ARG A 286 -0.65 -20.15 5.06
CA ARG A 286 0.34 -20.52 6.06
C ARG A 286 0.95 -21.87 5.71
N LYS A 287 2.28 -21.94 5.73
CA LYS A 287 3.06 -23.14 5.45
C LYS A 287 3.88 -23.51 6.68
N LYS A 288 3.70 -24.74 7.17
CA LYS A 288 4.53 -25.32 8.23
C LYS A 288 5.92 -25.62 7.67
N GLY A 289 6.95 -25.18 8.38
CA GLY A 289 8.35 -25.50 8.11
C GLY A 289 9.08 -25.90 9.40
N TRP A 290 10.37 -26.19 9.27
CA TRP A 290 11.23 -26.64 10.38
C TRP A 290 11.35 -25.63 11.51
N PHE A 291 11.22 -24.33 11.20
CA PHE A 291 11.31 -23.23 12.17
C PHE A 291 9.94 -22.63 12.54
N GLY A 292 8.87 -23.42 12.36
CA GLY A 292 7.50 -23.01 12.65
C GLY A 292 6.68 -22.67 11.40
N THR A 293 5.53 -22.04 11.62
CA THR A 293 4.58 -21.71 10.55
C THR A 293 4.86 -20.30 10.02
N ARG A 294 5.03 -20.17 8.70
CA ARG A 294 5.22 -18.88 8.03
C ARG A 294 4.12 -18.60 7.03
N LEU A 295 3.84 -17.32 6.80
CA LEU A 295 2.99 -16.87 5.71
C LEU A 295 3.79 -16.96 4.40
N THR A 296 3.15 -17.45 3.34
CA THR A 296 3.74 -17.60 2.02
C THR A 296 2.67 -17.35 0.96
N THR A 297 3.10 -17.15 -0.28
CA THR A 297 2.23 -16.99 -1.44
C THR A 297 2.48 -18.09 -2.46
N GLU A 298 1.49 -18.32 -3.31
CA GLU A 298 1.60 -19.06 -4.57
C GLU A 298 0.75 -18.37 -5.64
N GLN A 299 0.93 -18.77 -6.90
CA GLN A 299 0.13 -18.27 -8.01
C GLN A 299 -1.37 -18.51 -7.77
N GLY A 300 -2.16 -17.45 -7.92
CA GLY A 300 -3.62 -17.49 -7.90
C GLY A 300 -4.22 -17.59 -9.30
N HIS A 301 -5.46 -17.15 -9.46
CA HIS A 301 -6.11 -17.01 -10.76
C HIS A 301 -5.49 -15.88 -11.60
N GLY A 302 -5.80 -15.90 -12.90
CA GLY A 302 -5.36 -14.89 -13.84
C GLY A 302 -3.91 -15.11 -14.30
N ASP A 303 -3.32 -14.04 -14.84
CA ASP A 303 -1.94 -14.05 -15.31
C ASP A 303 -0.95 -14.27 -14.14
N PRO A 304 0.25 -14.81 -14.41
CA PRO A 304 1.35 -14.75 -13.46
C PRO A 304 1.67 -13.31 -13.07
N ASN A 305 1.95 -13.06 -11.79
CA ASN A 305 2.43 -11.75 -11.36
C ASN A 305 3.74 -11.43 -12.09
N PRO A 306 3.85 -10.27 -12.77
CA PRO A 306 5.02 -9.95 -13.57
C PRO A 306 6.23 -9.81 -12.65
N THR A 307 7.27 -10.61 -12.89
CA THR A 307 8.56 -10.40 -12.25
C THR A 307 9.33 -9.25 -12.93
N TYR A 308 8.90 -8.87 -14.12
CA TYR A 308 9.50 -7.85 -14.98
C TYR A 308 8.40 -7.13 -15.77
N ILE A 309 8.44 -5.79 -15.74
CA ILE A 309 7.56 -4.91 -16.52
C ILE A 309 8.44 -4.15 -17.52
N PRO A 310 8.34 -4.42 -18.83
CA PRO A 310 9.17 -3.76 -19.86
C PRO A 310 9.12 -2.23 -19.78
N GLU A 311 7.93 -1.67 -19.63
CA GLU A 311 7.67 -0.23 -19.54
C GLU A 311 8.38 0.39 -18.32
N ALA A 312 8.50 -0.36 -17.22
CA ALA A 312 9.24 0.09 -16.04
C ALA A 312 10.74 0.23 -16.35
N ASN A 313 11.35 -0.80 -16.94
CA ASN A 313 12.77 -0.75 -17.28
C ASN A 313 13.07 0.27 -18.39
N GLU A 314 12.16 0.45 -19.35
CA GLU A 314 12.27 1.50 -20.35
C GLU A 314 12.27 2.89 -19.70
N ALA A 315 11.27 3.19 -18.86
CA ALA A 315 11.17 4.45 -18.13
C ALA A 315 12.42 4.69 -17.25
N ALA A 316 12.93 3.66 -16.57
CA ALA A 316 14.13 3.76 -15.75
C ALA A 316 15.39 4.11 -16.56
N ARG A 317 15.52 3.57 -17.79
CA ARG A 317 16.63 3.92 -18.68
C ARG A 317 16.53 5.37 -19.14
N ILE A 318 15.36 5.79 -19.62
CA ILE A 318 15.14 7.16 -20.09
C ILE A 318 15.40 8.15 -18.96
N ALA A 319 14.85 7.89 -17.76
CA ALA A 319 15.09 8.72 -16.59
C ALA A 319 16.58 8.74 -16.20
N ALA A 320 17.26 7.59 -16.22
CA ALA A 320 18.69 7.53 -15.94
C ALA A 320 19.52 8.33 -16.94
N ASP A 321 19.19 8.26 -18.23
CA ASP A 321 19.86 9.01 -19.29
C ASP A 321 19.64 10.52 -19.11
N ALA A 322 18.41 10.95 -18.82
CA ALA A 322 18.07 12.34 -18.50
C ALA A 322 18.85 12.88 -17.29
N MET A 323 19.07 12.02 -16.28
CA MET A 323 19.81 12.34 -15.07
C MET A 323 21.34 12.22 -15.23
N GLY A 324 21.85 11.81 -16.40
CA GLY A 324 23.29 11.53 -16.61
C GLY A 324 23.81 10.41 -15.70
N GLY A 325 23.00 9.36 -15.53
CA GLY A 325 23.12 8.37 -14.47
C GLY A 325 23.04 6.92 -14.93
N PHE A 326 22.52 6.05 -14.07
CA PHE A 326 22.25 4.66 -14.37
C PHE A 326 20.93 4.18 -13.76
N GLY A 327 20.29 3.22 -14.43
CA GLY A 327 19.09 2.56 -13.93
C GLY A 327 19.41 1.45 -12.93
N GLY A 328 18.42 1.09 -12.10
CA GLY A 328 18.50 0.05 -11.10
C GLY A 328 17.23 -0.78 -10.96
N SER A 329 17.37 -2.03 -10.54
CA SER A 329 16.29 -2.96 -10.20
C SER A 329 16.34 -3.34 -8.71
N THR A 330 15.24 -3.82 -8.14
CA THR A 330 15.28 -4.36 -6.77
C THR A 330 16.08 -5.66 -6.68
N ILE A 331 16.79 -5.86 -5.58
CA ILE A 331 17.65 -7.06 -5.38
C ILE A 331 16.81 -8.34 -5.40
N ASN A 332 15.60 -8.32 -4.82
CA ASN A 332 14.73 -9.51 -4.76
C ASN A 332 14.31 -9.99 -6.15
N GLU A 333 13.93 -9.04 -7.00
CA GLU A 333 13.60 -9.29 -8.40
C GLU A 333 14.79 -9.90 -9.15
N VAL A 334 15.98 -9.33 -8.95
CA VAL A 334 17.17 -9.73 -9.70
C VAL A 334 17.70 -11.10 -9.26
N LEU A 335 17.76 -11.36 -7.95
CA LEU A 335 18.36 -12.58 -7.41
C LEU A 335 17.37 -13.76 -7.33
N PHE A 336 16.10 -13.49 -7.05
CA PHE A 336 15.11 -14.53 -6.79
C PHE A 336 13.96 -14.57 -7.80
N ASP A 337 13.98 -13.71 -8.82
CA ASP A 337 12.90 -13.59 -9.83
C ASP A 337 11.52 -13.50 -9.17
N THR A 338 11.46 -12.73 -8.07
CA THR A 338 10.26 -12.56 -7.25
C THR A 338 9.86 -11.08 -7.30
N PRO A 339 8.59 -10.76 -7.62
CA PRO A 339 8.15 -9.38 -7.72
C PRO A 339 8.22 -8.70 -6.34
N THR A 340 8.56 -7.41 -6.34
CA THR A 340 8.51 -6.55 -5.15
C THR A 340 7.31 -5.63 -5.27
N THR A 341 6.53 -5.49 -4.21
CA THR A 341 5.38 -4.58 -4.17
C THR A 341 5.40 -3.75 -2.90
N ALA A 342 4.99 -2.48 -3.03
CA ALA A 342 4.66 -1.62 -1.91
C ALA A 342 3.19 -1.79 -1.48
N HIS A 343 2.32 -2.19 -2.43
CA HIS A 343 0.88 -2.24 -2.24
C HIS A 343 0.33 -3.67 -2.38
N ILE A 344 0.50 -4.44 -1.31
CA ILE A 344 -0.21 -5.72 -1.16
C ILE A 344 -1.67 -5.49 -0.74
N LEU A 345 -2.58 -6.15 -1.45
CA LEU A 345 -4.03 -6.05 -1.31
C LEU A 345 -4.64 -7.46 -1.33
N GLY A 346 -5.90 -7.56 -0.94
CA GLY A 346 -6.65 -8.82 -1.00
C GLY A 346 -6.29 -9.82 0.11
N GLY A 347 -6.89 -11.01 0.01
CA GLY A 347 -6.79 -12.08 0.99
C GLY A 347 -8.08 -12.33 1.79
N ALA A 348 -9.02 -11.38 1.83
CA ALA A 348 -10.36 -11.56 2.36
C ALA A 348 -11.41 -10.99 1.39
N PRO A 349 -11.55 -11.57 0.18
CA PRO A 349 -12.35 -10.97 -0.88
C PRO A 349 -13.85 -10.89 -0.56
N ILE A 350 -14.49 -9.86 -1.11
CA ILE A 350 -15.95 -9.71 -1.12
C ILE A 350 -16.55 -10.72 -2.11
N GLY A 351 -17.61 -11.42 -1.70
CA GLY A 351 -18.35 -12.34 -2.57
C GLY A 351 -19.87 -12.31 -2.30
N PRO A 352 -20.67 -12.91 -3.21
CA PRO A 352 -22.11 -13.07 -3.03
C PRO A 352 -22.47 -14.08 -1.92
N ASP A 353 -21.59 -15.03 -1.62
CA ASP A 353 -21.77 -16.07 -0.61
C ASP A 353 -20.41 -16.58 -0.09
N ALA A 354 -20.46 -17.51 0.88
CA ALA A 354 -19.29 -18.10 1.51
C ALA A 354 -18.44 -18.99 0.57
N GLU A 355 -18.97 -19.44 -0.56
CA GLU A 355 -18.21 -20.24 -1.53
C GLU A 355 -17.40 -19.34 -2.47
N HIS A 356 -17.84 -18.09 -2.67
CA HIS A 356 -17.23 -17.16 -3.61
C HIS A 356 -16.41 -16.04 -2.95
N GLY A 357 -16.65 -15.74 -1.66
CA GLY A 357 -15.89 -14.74 -0.91
C GLY A 357 -15.77 -15.05 0.59
N VAL A 358 -14.95 -14.26 1.28
CA VAL A 358 -14.76 -14.32 2.74
C VAL A 358 -15.73 -13.40 3.46
N ILE A 359 -16.01 -12.25 2.86
CA ILE A 359 -16.93 -11.25 3.38
C ILE A 359 -18.06 -10.96 2.39
N ASP A 360 -19.21 -10.53 2.89
CA ASP A 360 -20.33 -10.10 2.07
C ASP A 360 -20.17 -8.65 1.58
N GLY A 361 -21.16 -8.17 0.81
CA GLY A 361 -21.19 -6.79 0.31
C GLY A 361 -21.26 -5.69 1.39
N TYR A 362 -21.48 -6.07 2.66
CA TYR A 362 -21.49 -5.21 3.85
C TYR A 362 -20.23 -5.39 4.71
N HIS A 363 -19.21 -6.08 4.19
CA HIS A 363 -17.93 -6.37 4.85
C HIS A 363 -18.06 -7.25 6.10
N ARG A 364 -19.09 -8.09 6.18
CA ARG A 364 -19.31 -9.04 7.27
C ARG A 364 -18.73 -10.39 6.90
N VAL A 365 -17.99 -11.02 7.80
CA VAL A 365 -17.39 -12.34 7.57
C VAL A 365 -18.48 -13.40 7.55
N PHE A 366 -18.59 -14.15 6.45
CA PHE A 366 -19.58 -15.21 6.34
C PHE A 366 -19.45 -16.23 7.48
N GLY A 367 -20.59 -16.67 8.03
CA GLY A 367 -20.66 -17.65 9.11
C GLY A 367 -20.23 -17.15 10.49
N HIS A 368 -19.82 -15.89 10.65
CA HIS A 368 -19.32 -15.34 11.92
C HIS A 368 -19.96 -13.98 12.26
N PRO A 369 -21.18 -13.97 12.83
CA PRO A 369 -21.87 -12.73 13.19
C PRO A 369 -21.01 -11.83 14.10
N GLY A 370 -20.95 -10.54 13.77
CA GLY A 370 -20.13 -9.56 14.48
C GLY A 370 -18.65 -9.54 14.09
N LEU A 371 -18.19 -10.37 13.14
CA LEU A 371 -16.86 -10.20 12.54
C LEU A 371 -16.93 -9.46 11.22
N HIS A 372 -16.01 -8.53 11.02
CA HIS A 372 -15.94 -7.68 9.83
C HIS A 372 -14.50 -7.52 9.33
N VAL A 373 -14.33 -7.26 8.04
CA VAL A 373 -13.02 -6.90 7.45
C VAL A 373 -13.13 -5.59 6.71
N ILE A 374 -12.46 -4.55 7.20
CA ILE A 374 -12.49 -3.20 6.64
C ILE A 374 -11.06 -2.68 6.52
N ASP A 375 -10.35 -3.18 5.51
CA ASP A 375 -9.02 -2.72 5.08
C ASP A 375 -8.69 -3.22 3.65
N GLY A 376 -7.41 -3.14 3.27
CA GLY A 376 -6.92 -3.62 1.98
C GLY A 376 -7.13 -5.11 1.70
N ALA A 377 -7.41 -5.96 2.71
CA ALA A 377 -7.70 -7.37 2.50
C ALA A 377 -9.00 -7.60 1.71
N ALA A 378 -9.93 -6.64 1.77
CA ALA A 378 -11.19 -6.67 1.03
C ALA A 378 -11.03 -6.36 -0.47
N ILE A 379 -9.90 -5.80 -0.89
CA ILE A 379 -9.67 -5.36 -2.27
C ILE A 379 -9.24 -6.54 -3.14
N GLY A 380 -10.14 -7.01 -4.00
CA GLY A 380 -9.92 -8.18 -4.87
C GLY A 380 -9.30 -7.90 -6.23
N ALA A 381 -8.87 -6.67 -6.54
CA ALA A 381 -8.36 -6.25 -7.84
C ALA A 381 -7.04 -5.46 -7.75
N ASN A 382 -6.22 -5.52 -8.80
CA ASN A 382 -5.12 -4.57 -8.97
C ASN A 382 -5.70 -3.23 -9.43
N LEU A 383 -5.42 -2.15 -8.68
CA LEU A 383 -6.04 -0.85 -8.90
C LEU A 383 -5.28 -0.01 -9.95
N GLY A 384 -3.99 -0.31 -10.18
CA GLY A 384 -3.13 0.48 -11.06
C GLY A 384 -2.80 1.88 -10.50
N VAL A 385 -3.15 2.14 -9.23
CA VAL A 385 -2.94 3.40 -8.52
C VAL A 385 -2.65 3.13 -7.05
N ASN A 386 -2.18 4.13 -6.32
CA ASN A 386 -2.01 4.06 -4.87
C ASN A 386 -3.35 3.71 -4.18
N PRO A 387 -3.41 2.66 -3.33
CA PRO A 387 -4.68 2.06 -2.92
C PRO A 387 -5.41 2.78 -1.79
N SER A 388 -4.72 3.66 -1.05
CA SER A 388 -5.24 4.23 0.20
C SER A 388 -6.61 4.88 0.04
N LEU A 389 -6.80 5.67 -1.02
CA LEU A 389 -8.08 6.35 -1.29
C LEU A 389 -9.22 5.35 -1.55
N THR A 390 -8.95 4.26 -2.27
CA THR A 390 -9.93 3.19 -2.52
C THR A 390 -10.26 2.43 -1.25
N ILE A 391 -9.25 2.11 -0.42
CA ILE A 391 -9.45 1.46 0.90
C ILE A 391 -10.38 2.33 1.75
N THR A 392 -10.09 3.63 1.85
CA THR A 392 -10.92 4.58 2.60
C THR A 392 -12.33 4.69 2.03
N ALA A 393 -12.49 4.80 0.70
CA ALA A 393 -13.80 4.87 0.08
C ALA A 393 -14.64 3.59 0.29
N MET A 394 -14.02 2.41 0.30
CA MET A 394 -14.70 1.17 0.64
C MET A 394 -15.06 1.09 2.12
N ALA A 395 -14.20 1.57 3.02
CA ALA A 395 -14.49 1.66 4.45
C ALA A 395 -15.67 2.61 4.73
N GLU A 396 -15.69 3.79 4.10
CA GLU A 396 -16.80 4.74 4.12
C GLU A 396 -18.09 4.11 3.62
N ARG A 397 -18.05 3.39 2.49
CA ARG A 397 -19.21 2.65 1.99
C ARG A 397 -19.70 1.64 3.03
N ALA A 398 -18.81 0.76 3.51
CA ALA A 398 -19.15 -0.31 4.43
C ALA A 398 -19.82 0.23 5.70
N THR A 399 -19.21 1.25 6.32
CA THR A 399 -19.66 1.84 7.58
C THR A 399 -20.89 2.73 7.42
N SER A 400 -21.10 3.39 6.28
CA SER A 400 -22.33 4.16 6.02
C SER A 400 -23.61 3.32 5.97
N MET A 401 -23.47 2.00 5.83
CA MET A 401 -24.60 1.05 5.87
C MET A 401 -24.84 0.47 7.27
N TRP A 402 -24.03 0.83 8.27
CA TRP A 402 -24.24 0.39 9.64
C TRP A 402 -25.28 1.28 10.32
N PRO A 403 -26.10 0.74 11.22
CA PRO A 403 -27.02 1.57 12.00
C PRO A 403 -26.24 2.49 12.94
N ASP A 404 -26.76 3.70 13.14
CA ASP A 404 -26.30 4.55 14.22
C ASP A 404 -26.63 3.91 15.57
N LYS A 405 -25.95 4.37 16.62
CA LYS A 405 -26.12 3.80 17.96
C LYS A 405 -27.55 4.02 18.47
N GLY A 406 -28.30 2.92 18.56
CA GLY A 406 -29.69 2.92 19.02
C GLY A 406 -30.69 2.70 17.89
N ASP A 407 -30.25 2.79 16.64
CA ASP A 407 -31.08 2.53 15.47
C ASP A 407 -31.22 1.03 15.20
N VAL A 408 -32.29 0.69 14.47
CA VAL A 408 -32.53 -0.68 14.02
C VAL A 408 -31.58 -1.00 12.86
N ASP A 409 -30.89 -2.13 12.93
CA ASP A 409 -30.08 -2.62 11.81
C ASP A 409 -30.99 -3.04 10.65
N THR A 410 -30.98 -2.25 9.57
CA THR A 410 -31.77 -2.51 8.36
C THR A 410 -31.05 -3.39 7.34
N ARG A 411 -29.80 -3.79 7.60
CA ARG A 411 -29.08 -4.67 6.69
C ARG A 411 -29.74 -6.06 6.67
N PRO A 412 -29.74 -6.76 5.53
CA PRO A 412 -30.19 -8.16 5.48
C PRO A 412 -29.43 -9.00 6.49
N ARG A 413 -30.04 -10.08 7.00
CA ARG A 413 -29.33 -10.99 7.89
C ARG A 413 -28.12 -11.60 7.17
N LEU A 414 -27.08 -11.94 7.92
CA LEU A 414 -25.84 -12.50 7.36
C LEU A 414 -26.08 -13.83 6.61
N ASP A 415 -27.07 -14.59 7.04
CA ASP A 415 -27.49 -15.89 6.49
C ASP A 415 -28.49 -15.76 5.33
N SER A 416 -28.96 -14.55 5.00
CA SER A 416 -30.05 -14.32 4.04
C SER A 416 -29.60 -13.75 2.69
N VAL A 417 -28.35 -13.96 2.27
CA VAL A 417 -27.83 -13.27 1.08
C VAL A 417 -28.47 -13.82 -0.21
N GLU A 418 -29.42 -13.06 -0.75
CA GLU A 418 -29.71 -13.06 -2.19
C GLU A 418 -28.56 -12.39 -2.95
N PRO A 419 -28.28 -12.79 -4.20
CA PRO A 419 -27.19 -12.23 -5.00
C PRO A 419 -27.28 -10.71 -5.05
N ILE A 420 -26.14 -10.03 -4.88
CA ILE A 420 -26.04 -8.58 -4.98
C ILE A 420 -26.56 -8.16 -6.36
N GLY A 421 -27.77 -7.60 -6.39
CA GLY A 421 -28.34 -6.97 -7.57
C GLY A 421 -27.46 -5.81 -8.01
N THR A 422 -27.19 -5.75 -9.31
CA THR A 422 -26.52 -4.65 -9.98
C THR A 422 -27.34 -3.36 -9.82
N HIS A 423 -26.96 -2.52 -8.85
CA HIS A 423 -27.45 -1.15 -8.73
C HIS A 423 -26.30 -0.16 -8.60
#